data_AF-A0A4Q3B1H5-F1
#
_entry.id   AF-A0A4Q3B1H5-F1
#
_cell.length_a   1.000
_cell.length_b   1.000
_cell.length_c   1.000
_cell.angle_alpha   90.00
_cell.angle_beta   90.00
_cell.angle_gamma   90.00
#
_symmetry.space_group_name_H-M   'P 1'
#
loop_
_entity.id
_entity.type
_entity.pdbx_description
1 polymer ?
#
loop_
_entity_poly.entity_id
_entity_poly.type
_entity_poly.pdbx_seq_one_letter_code
_entity_poly.pdbx_strand_id
1 'polypeptide(L)'
;TEGIAARFNYAKLEIGLHRMMSALAVVAWLIIFTNNLYVYNAVYQSVAHFLGTERSVGSTSFTWGNIVLFFLVLYLSGALRKYIGYFFGETDDEIGGNISNAGTFTTGNTSTRKLVLNGTTAQAFSGAGTYNIKTLEIDNAAGATLNTPISLVNYTGSGLILTNGKIYTSATNMLTLPELSTISGGSKNSFISGPVTKIFNANSQADINLAIGKDTLYRAVTIAPESIATASTFKAEYFNTASANDVAKQDGNFGKISGNEYWNLQRISGNTNAAIGFNWGESSQVSSVENVRIARWDGSQWISEKQDTAIGTGNYGTVSTKYIADFGTFTLGSQYIVPLPVSWLFFTAKNTKNATELNWATASEINNDGFEIQRSLDGENFTTIGFVNGNGTTQRKHFYSYADMENVQAEVVYYRLKQTDFNGTFEYSTIEAIRKKTNAFSDVSIYADAQKYLHIEMNTNVSASAQIEILNMNGQVLQSEILVTNAGNNVLTMNAQANKAGIYILRISQNGTLQTRKFVLQ
;
A
#
# COMPACT_ATOMS: atom_id res chain seq x y z
N THR A 1 -47.87 -26.64 -37.86
CA THR A 1 -47.26 -25.90 -38.98
C THR A 1 -47.44 -24.42 -38.73
N GLU A 2 -46.72 -23.87 -37.75
CA GLU A 2 -46.61 -22.41 -37.63
C GLU A 2 -45.33 -22.01 -38.35
N GLY A 3 -45.53 -21.43 -39.54
CA GLY A 3 -44.45 -21.06 -40.45
C GLY A 3 -43.54 -19.98 -39.87
N ILE A 4 -42.46 -19.73 -40.60
CA ILE A 4 -41.41 -18.72 -40.35
C ILE A 4 -41.95 -17.35 -39.91
N ALA A 5 -43.21 -17.02 -40.26
CA ALA A 5 -43.92 -15.82 -39.85
C ALA A 5 -44.14 -15.67 -38.32
N ALA A 6 -44.25 -16.74 -37.54
CA ALA A 6 -44.45 -16.66 -36.08
C ALA A 6 -43.20 -16.17 -35.32
N ARG A 7 -42.04 -16.08 -35.99
CA ARG A 7 -40.75 -15.66 -35.41
C ARG A 7 -40.41 -14.19 -35.63
N PHE A 8 -41.20 -13.46 -36.42
CA PHE A 8 -40.99 -12.03 -36.68
C PHE A 8 -41.93 -11.18 -35.83
N ASN A 9 -41.44 -10.65 -34.70
CA ASN A 9 -42.13 -9.61 -33.96
C ASN A 9 -42.03 -8.28 -34.74
N TYR A 10 -43.02 -8.01 -35.59
CA TYR A 10 -43.05 -6.86 -36.50
C TYR A 10 -43.36 -5.53 -35.80
N ALA A 11 -43.87 -5.52 -34.57
CA ALA A 11 -44.35 -4.31 -33.90
C ALA A 11 -43.24 -3.26 -33.70
N LYS A 12 -42.02 -3.69 -33.34
CA LYS A 12 -40.86 -2.77 -33.22
C LYS A 12 -40.40 -2.24 -34.58
N LEU A 13 -40.50 -3.07 -35.62
CA LEU A 13 -40.13 -2.73 -37.00
C LEU A 13 -41.14 -1.73 -37.59
N GLU A 14 -42.42 -1.92 -37.27
CA GLU A 14 -43.53 -1.04 -37.64
C GLU A 14 -43.37 0.37 -37.05
N ILE A 15 -43.05 0.50 -35.76
CA ILE A 15 -42.83 1.82 -35.12
C ILE A 15 -41.62 2.55 -35.75
N GLY A 16 -40.54 1.82 -36.01
CA GLY A 16 -39.35 2.37 -36.64
C GLY A 16 -39.57 2.81 -38.08
N LEU A 17 -40.25 1.97 -38.86
CA LEU A 17 -40.65 2.26 -40.24
C LEU A 17 -41.63 3.44 -40.29
N HIS A 18 -42.55 3.54 -39.32
CA HIS A 18 -43.53 4.62 -39.25
C HIS A 18 -42.86 5.99 -39.19
N ARG A 19 -41.83 6.19 -38.35
CA ARG A 19 -41.10 7.47 -38.29
C ARG A 19 -40.46 7.84 -39.62
N MET A 20 -39.85 6.87 -40.30
CA MET A 20 -39.24 7.08 -41.61
C MET A 20 -40.30 7.41 -42.67
N MET A 21 -41.42 6.68 -42.65
CA MET A 21 -42.56 6.91 -43.54
C MET A 21 -43.22 8.27 -43.28
N SER A 22 -43.33 8.72 -42.02
CA SER A 22 -43.84 10.04 -41.68
C SER A 22 -42.93 11.14 -42.23
N ALA A 23 -41.61 10.99 -42.15
CA ALA A 23 -40.68 11.95 -42.74
C ALA A 23 -40.84 12.04 -44.27
N LEU A 24 -40.93 10.89 -44.95
CA LEU A 24 -41.20 10.84 -46.40
C LEU A 24 -42.57 11.44 -46.75
N ALA A 25 -43.59 11.21 -45.91
CA ALA A 25 -44.92 11.77 -46.09
C ALA A 25 -44.91 13.30 -45.95
N VAL A 26 -44.15 13.86 -45.02
CA VAL A 26 -43.97 15.32 -44.88
C VAL A 26 -43.30 15.90 -46.12
N VAL A 27 -42.27 15.23 -46.67
CA VAL A 27 -41.61 15.66 -47.91
C VAL A 27 -42.58 15.62 -49.09
N ALA A 28 -43.32 14.52 -49.26
CA ALA A 28 -44.33 14.39 -50.31
C ALA A 28 -45.43 15.44 -50.18
N TRP A 29 -45.88 15.71 -48.95
CA TRP A 29 -46.85 16.77 -48.66
C TRP A 29 -46.31 18.14 -49.06
N LEU A 30 -45.05 18.45 -48.74
CA LEU A 30 -44.43 19.74 -49.07
C LEU A 30 -44.28 19.93 -50.58
N ILE A 31 -43.98 18.85 -51.32
CA ILE A 31 -43.99 18.84 -52.79
C ILE A 31 -45.38 19.17 -53.33
N ILE A 32 -46.42 18.49 -52.85
CA ILE A 32 -47.81 18.73 -53.28
C ILE A 32 -48.25 20.16 -52.92
N PHE A 33 -47.92 20.62 -51.72
CA PHE A 33 -48.25 21.96 -51.24
C PHE A 33 -47.62 23.05 -52.11
N THR A 34 -46.32 22.94 -52.40
CA THR A 34 -45.62 23.90 -53.26
C THR A 34 -46.08 23.85 -54.71
N ASN A 35 -46.52 22.69 -55.19
CA ASN A 35 -47.11 22.54 -56.52
C ASN A 35 -48.49 23.21 -56.61
N ASN A 36 -49.33 23.06 -55.59
CA ASN A 36 -50.63 23.72 -55.50
C ASN A 36 -50.53 25.26 -55.42
N LEU A 37 -49.43 25.76 -54.87
CA LEU A 37 -49.11 27.19 -54.86
C LEU A 37 -48.43 27.68 -56.15
N TYR A 38 -48.21 26.81 -57.14
CA TYR A 38 -47.48 27.09 -58.39
C TYR A 38 -46.04 27.60 -58.19
N VAL A 39 -45.44 27.39 -57.01
CA VAL A 39 -44.06 27.81 -56.69
C VAL A 39 -43.06 26.66 -56.69
N TYR A 40 -43.51 25.42 -56.89
CA TYR A 40 -42.65 24.22 -56.86
C TYR A 40 -41.38 24.38 -57.72
N ASN A 41 -41.50 24.81 -58.97
CA ASN A 41 -40.35 24.97 -59.86
C ASN A 41 -39.35 26.01 -59.34
N ALA A 42 -39.82 27.13 -58.80
CA ALA A 42 -38.97 28.19 -58.25
C ALA A 42 -38.23 27.73 -56.98
N VAL A 43 -38.93 27.03 -56.09
CA VAL A 43 -38.37 26.45 -54.87
C VAL A 43 -37.35 25.35 -55.23
N TYR A 44 -37.71 24.43 -56.11
CA TYR A 44 -36.85 23.35 -56.56
C TYR A 44 -35.56 23.86 -57.20
N GLN A 45 -35.65 24.83 -58.13
CA GLN A 45 -34.48 25.40 -58.78
C GLN A 45 -33.57 26.13 -57.79
N SER A 46 -34.15 26.88 -56.84
CA SER A 46 -33.37 27.58 -55.81
C SER A 46 -32.60 26.60 -54.92
N VAL A 47 -33.25 25.52 -54.49
CA VAL A 47 -32.64 24.46 -53.68
C VAL A 47 -31.60 23.68 -54.48
N ALA A 48 -31.90 23.29 -55.72
CA ALA A 48 -30.99 22.56 -56.59
C ALA A 48 -29.74 23.39 -56.92
N HIS A 49 -29.90 24.69 -57.20
CA HIS A 49 -28.79 25.60 -57.42
C HIS A 49 -27.93 25.74 -56.16
N PHE A 50 -28.54 25.95 -54.99
CA PHE A 50 -27.82 26.05 -53.72
C PHE A 50 -27.03 24.78 -53.39
N LEU A 51 -27.64 23.60 -53.58
CA LEU A 51 -27.01 22.31 -53.30
C LEU A 51 -25.94 21.93 -54.33
N GLY A 52 -26.09 22.32 -55.59
CA GLY A 52 -25.17 22.02 -56.68
C GLY A 52 -24.02 23.02 -56.87
N THR A 53 -24.10 24.20 -56.24
CA THR A 53 -23.03 25.21 -56.33
C THR A 53 -21.77 24.70 -55.65
N GLU A 54 -20.68 24.63 -56.43
CA GLU A 54 -19.38 24.24 -55.95
C GLU A 54 -18.75 25.36 -55.11
N ARG A 55 -18.22 24.99 -53.96
CA ARG A 55 -17.54 25.89 -53.02
C ARG A 55 -16.17 25.31 -52.71
N SER A 56 -15.16 26.16 -52.65
CA SER A 56 -13.79 25.73 -52.34
C SER A 56 -13.29 26.33 -51.03
N VAL A 57 -12.51 25.54 -50.30
CA VAL A 57 -11.70 25.98 -49.17
C VAL A 57 -10.29 25.43 -49.40
N GLY A 58 -9.35 26.34 -49.68
CA GLY A 58 -8.00 25.96 -50.11
C GLY A 58 -8.01 25.21 -51.44
N SER A 59 -7.42 24.01 -51.49
CA SER A 59 -7.36 23.14 -52.67
C SER A 59 -8.51 22.13 -52.77
N THR A 60 -9.45 22.14 -51.82
CA THR A 60 -10.57 21.20 -51.78
C THR A 60 -11.85 21.88 -52.22
N SER A 61 -12.63 21.22 -53.08
CA SER A 61 -13.96 21.65 -53.49
C SER A 61 -15.04 20.71 -52.97
N PHE A 62 -16.19 21.28 -52.62
CA PHE A 62 -17.36 20.54 -52.16
C PHE A 62 -18.65 21.22 -52.61
N THR A 63 -19.74 20.46 -52.62
CA THR A 63 -21.09 20.96 -52.81
C THR A 63 -21.90 20.71 -51.54
N TRP A 64 -22.86 21.56 -51.21
CA TRP A 64 -23.76 21.28 -50.09
C TRP A 64 -24.58 20.02 -50.33
N GLY A 65 -24.85 19.67 -51.59
CA GLY A 65 -25.45 18.39 -51.97
C GLY A 65 -24.64 17.19 -51.51
N ASN A 66 -23.31 17.19 -51.71
CA ASN A 66 -22.43 16.09 -51.27
C ASN A 66 -22.39 15.99 -49.74
N ILE A 67 -22.39 17.12 -49.03
CA ILE A 67 -22.44 17.14 -47.55
C ILE A 67 -23.76 16.55 -47.06
N VAL A 68 -24.89 17.00 -47.61
CA VAL A 68 -26.22 16.48 -47.25
C VAL A 68 -26.32 15.00 -47.57
N LEU A 69 -25.82 14.55 -48.73
CA LEU A 69 -25.78 13.13 -49.11
C LEU A 69 -24.94 12.32 -48.13
N PHE A 70 -23.78 12.82 -47.70
CA PHE A 70 -22.93 12.16 -46.73
C PHE A 70 -23.64 11.96 -45.38
N PHE A 71 -24.28 13.01 -44.85
CA PHE A 71 -25.07 12.90 -43.62
C PHE A 71 -26.30 12.00 -43.80
N LEU A 72 -26.95 12.03 -44.97
CA LEU A 72 -28.06 11.14 -45.29
C LEU A 72 -27.61 9.68 -45.33
N VAL A 73 -26.46 9.38 -45.92
CA VAL A 73 -25.87 8.03 -45.94
C VAL A 73 -25.50 7.58 -44.54
N LEU A 74 -24.88 8.45 -43.72
CA LEU A 74 -24.60 8.14 -42.31
C LEU A 74 -25.87 7.89 -41.50
N TYR A 75 -26.89 8.71 -41.71
CA TYR A 75 -28.20 8.53 -41.08
C TYR A 75 -28.85 7.21 -41.50
N LEU A 76 -28.88 6.90 -42.79
CA LEU A 76 -29.42 5.64 -43.32
C LEU A 76 -28.63 4.44 -42.80
N SER A 77 -27.31 4.53 -42.76
CA SER A 77 -26.43 3.49 -42.24
C SER A 77 -26.69 3.24 -40.75
N GLY A 78 -26.79 4.29 -39.94
CA GLY A 78 -27.14 4.20 -38.52
C GLY A 78 -28.54 3.61 -38.30
N ALA A 79 -29.52 4.03 -39.10
CA ALA A 79 -30.87 3.49 -39.06
C ALA A 79 -30.90 2.00 -39.44
N LEU A 80 -30.28 1.62 -40.56
CA LEU A 80 -30.22 0.24 -41.05
C LEU A 80 -29.48 -0.70 -40.09
N ARG A 81 -28.41 -0.23 -39.42
CA ARG A 81 -27.65 -1.03 -38.44
C ARG A 81 -28.55 -1.64 -37.37
N LYS A 82 -29.57 -0.91 -36.90
CA LYS A 82 -30.51 -1.38 -35.87
C LYS A 82 -31.41 -2.53 -36.35
N TYR A 83 -31.62 -2.67 -37.65
CA TYR A 83 -32.54 -3.66 -38.24
C TYR A 83 -31.84 -4.88 -38.81
N ILE A 84 -30.51 -4.86 -39.01
CA ILE A 84 -29.73 -6.01 -39.49
C ILE A 84 -29.98 -7.25 -38.60
N GLY A 85 -29.93 -7.11 -37.27
CA GLY A 85 -30.18 -8.22 -36.35
C GLY A 85 -31.59 -8.83 -36.45
N TYR A 86 -32.60 -8.06 -36.87
CA TYR A 86 -33.95 -8.57 -37.11
C TYR A 86 -34.00 -9.52 -38.32
N PHE A 87 -33.25 -9.24 -39.39
CA PHE A 87 -33.20 -10.11 -40.57
C PHE A 87 -32.48 -11.44 -40.31
N PHE A 88 -31.60 -11.48 -39.31
CA PHE A 88 -30.84 -12.69 -38.94
C PHE A 88 -31.39 -13.41 -37.69
N GLY A 89 -32.47 -12.91 -37.07
CA GLY A 89 -33.10 -13.55 -35.91
C GLY A 89 -32.32 -13.43 -34.60
N GLU A 90 -31.26 -12.61 -34.58
CA GLU A 90 -30.36 -12.36 -33.46
C GLU A 90 -30.76 -11.07 -32.72
N THR A 91 -32.01 -10.99 -32.29
CA THR A 91 -32.47 -9.84 -31.50
C THR A 91 -32.40 -10.17 -30.02
N ASP A 92 -31.68 -9.31 -29.29
CA ASP A 92 -31.63 -9.32 -27.83
C ASP A 92 -32.94 -8.84 -27.24
N ASP A 93 -33.25 -9.35 -26.05
CA ASP A 93 -34.40 -8.92 -25.28
C ASP A 93 -33.98 -7.67 -24.49
N GLU A 94 -34.22 -6.48 -25.04
CA GLU A 94 -34.01 -5.22 -24.33
C GLU A 94 -35.26 -4.82 -23.54
N ILE A 95 -35.09 -4.60 -22.25
CA ILE A 95 -36.14 -4.13 -21.36
C ILE A 95 -35.66 -2.88 -20.63
N GLY A 96 -36.40 -1.78 -20.83
CA GLY A 96 -36.15 -0.49 -20.15
C GLY A 96 -37.00 -0.24 -18.89
N GLY A 97 -37.91 -1.17 -18.54
CA GLY A 97 -38.82 -1.07 -17.39
C GLY A 97 -38.71 -2.24 -16.41
N ASN A 98 -39.63 -2.32 -15.45
CA ASN A 98 -39.68 -3.43 -14.50
C ASN A 98 -40.18 -4.71 -15.17
N ILE A 99 -39.71 -5.86 -14.68
CA ILE A 99 -40.11 -7.19 -15.15
C ILE A 99 -40.84 -7.89 -14.01
N SER A 100 -42.09 -8.29 -14.24
CA SER A 100 -42.86 -9.12 -13.33
C SER A 100 -43.29 -10.39 -14.05
N ASN A 101 -42.84 -11.55 -13.57
CA ASN A 101 -43.17 -12.85 -14.16
C ASN A 101 -43.95 -13.72 -13.17
N ALA A 102 -45.12 -14.21 -13.59
CA ALA A 102 -45.91 -15.17 -12.83
C ALA A 102 -45.90 -16.58 -13.46
N GLY A 103 -45.26 -16.76 -14.64
CA GLY A 103 -45.15 -18.02 -15.37
C GLY A 103 -43.68 -18.38 -15.64
N THR A 104 -43.36 -18.79 -16.87
CA THR A 104 -41.96 -19.06 -17.28
C THR A 104 -41.50 -18.00 -18.27
N PHE A 105 -40.49 -17.23 -17.90
CA PHE A 105 -39.80 -16.31 -18.79
C PHE A 105 -38.51 -16.96 -19.29
N THR A 106 -38.34 -17.11 -20.60
CA THR A 106 -37.15 -17.73 -21.19
C THR A 106 -36.55 -16.82 -22.25
N THR A 107 -35.31 -16.39 -22.06
CA THR A 107 -34.50 -15.82 -23.15
C THR A 107 -34.06 -16.97 -24.05
N GLY A 108 -34.38 -16.94 -25.35
CA GLY A 108 -34.16 -18.08 -26.25
C GLY A 108 -32.76 -18.72 -26.21
N ASN A 109 -32.66 -20.01 -26.54
CA ASN A 109 -31.48 -20.86 -26.28
C ASN A 109 -30.33 -20.76 -27.32
N THR A 110 -30.17 -19.65 -28.05
CA THR A 110 -29.06 -19.49 -29.02
C THR A 110 -27.82 -18.89 -28.38
N SER A 111 -26.66 -19.01 -29.02
CA SER A 111 -25.37 -18.48 -28.51
C SER A 111 -25.33 -16.95 -28.36
N THR A 112 -26.23 -16.24 -29.03
CA THR A 112 -26.18 -14.77 -29.19
C THR A 112 -27.21 -13.99 -28.39
N ARG A 113 -28.26 -14.64 -27.85
CA ARG A 113 -29.36 -13.94 -27.16
C ARG A 113 -29.02 -13.60 -25.71
N LYS A 114 -29.17 -12.32 -25.35
CA LYS A 114 -29.08 -11.81 -23.97
C LYS A 114 -30.33 -11.02 -23.57
N LEU A 115 -30.60 -10.96 -22.26
CA LEU A 115 -31.53 -10.01 -21.65
C LEU A 115 -30.75 -8.77 -21.22
N VAL A 116 -31.07 -7.62 -21.80
CA VAL A 116 -30.41 -6.34 -21.50
C VAL A 116 -31.34 -5.45 -20.70
N LEU A 117 -30.88 -5.01 -19.53
CA LEU A 117 -31.53 -4.03 -18.69
C LEU A 117 -30.94 -2.66 -18.99
N ASN A 118 -31.66 -1.86 -19.79
CA ASN A 118 -31.19 -0.57 -20.31
C ASN A 118 -32.11 0.60 -19.95
N GLY A 119 -32.83 0.47 -18.83
CA GLY A 119 -33.70 1.53 -18.32
C GLY A 119 -32.92 2.79 -17.94
N THR A 120 -33.61 3.93 -17.91
CA THR A 120 -33.08 5.21 -17.42
C THR A 120 -33.37 5.44 -15.93
N THR A 121 -34.21 4.58 -15.34
CA THR A 121 -34.58 4.56 -13.91
C THR A 121 -34.29 3.17 -13.34
N ALA A 122 -34.27 3.04 -12.02
CA ALA A 122 -34.01 1.76 -11.37
C ALA A 122 -35.04 0.71 -11.81
N GLN A 123 -34.55 -0.44 -12.26
CA GLN A 123 -35.39 -1.54 -12.70
C GLN A 123 -35.53 -2.60 -11.60
N ALA A 124 -36.57 -3.42 -11.68
CA ALA A 124 -36.78 -4.53 -10.76
C ALA A 124 -37.23 -5.79 -11.48
N PHE A 125 -36.73 -6.94 -11.03
CA PHE A 125 -37.33 -8.26 -11.29
C PHE A 125 -38.26 -8.62 -10.14
N SER A 126 -39.43 -9.16 -10.44
CA SER A 126 -40.47 -9.45 -9.46
C SER A 126 -41.40 -10.58 -9.93
N GLY A 127 -42.24 -11.08 -9.02
CA GLY A 127 -43.15 -12.17 -9.32
C GLY A 127 -42.55 -13.55 -9.04
N ALA A 128 -43.45 -14.54 -8.92
CA ALA A 128 -43.15 -15.89 -8.44
C ALA A 128 -42.79 -16.89 -9.57
N GLY A 129 -42.73 -16.42 -10.81
CA GLY A 129 -42.44 -17.25 -11.98
C GLY A 129 -40.95 -17.57 -12.14
N THR A 130 -40.65 -18.55 -12.99
CA THR A 130 -39.27 -18.99 -13.30
C THR A 130 -38.63 -18.09 -14.36
N TYR A 131 -37.40 -17.65 -14.11
CA TYR A 131 -36.57 -16.90 -15.06
C TYR A 131 -35.46 -17.78 -15.63
N ASN A 132 -35.63 -18.26 -16.86
CA ASN A 132 -34.62 -18.97 -17.62
C ASN A 132 -33.84 -17.96 -18.49
N ILE A 133 -32.93 -17.23 -17.85
CA ILE A 133 -32.08 -16.24 -18.52
C ILE A 133 -30.73 -16.88 -18.82
N LYS A 134 -30.30 -16.86 -20.07
CA LYS A 134 -28.97 -17.38 -20.45
C LYS A 134 -27.87 -16.37 -20.11
N THR A 135 -27.99 -15.18 -20.67
CA THR A 135 -27.05 -14.08 -20.44
C THR A 135 -27.82 -12.85 -19.97
N LEU A 136 -27.41 -12.31 -18.83
CA LEU A 136 -27.96 -11.09 -18.26
C LEU A 136 -26.96 -9.95 -18.47
N GLU A 137 -27.41 -8.84 -19.04
CA GLU A 137 -26.63 -7.62 -19.14
C GLU A 137 -27.29 -6.50 -18.35
N ILE A 138 -26.51 -5.78 -17.55
CA ILE A 138 -26.92 -4.53 -16.92
C ILE A 138 -26.20 -3.37 -17.63
N ASP A 139 -26.99 -2.51 -18.27
CA ASP A 139 -26.56 -1.25 -18.86
C ASP A 139 -27.51 -0.13 -18.43
N ASN A 140 -27.72 -0.05 -17.12
CA ASN A 140 -28.60 0.91 -16.48
C ASN A 140 -27.93 1.47 -15.23
N ALA A 141 -27.43 2.71 -15.32
CA ALA A 141 -26.71 3.38 -14.24
C ALA A 141 -27.51 3.47 -12.92
N ALA A 142 -28.85 3.49 -12.97
CA ALA A 142 -29.69 3.49 -11.77
C ALA A 142 -29.77 2.11 -11.09
N GLY A 143 -29.37 1.06 -11.81
CA GLY A 143 -29.27 -0.32 -11.33
C GLY A 143 -30.56 -1.14 -11.46
N ALA A 144 -30.46 -2.41 -11.11
CA ALA A 144 -31.55 -3.37 -11.13
C ALA A 144 -31.64 -4.15 -9.82
N THR A 145 -32.83 -4.23 -9.24
CA THR A 145 -33.08 -4.96 -7.98
C THR A 145 -33.73 -6.30 -8.25
N LEU A 146 -33.21 -7.37 -7.66
CA LEU A 146 -33.86 -8.67 -7.70
C LEU A 146 -34.82 -8.80 -6.50
N ASN A 147 -36.13 -8.77 -6.76
CA ASN A 147 -37.17 -9.10 -5.76
C ASN A 147 -37.63 -10.55 -5.83
N THR A 148 -36.92 -11.36 -6.61
CA THR A 148 -37.13 -12.80 -6.81
C THR A 148 -35.78 -13.42 -7.17
N PRO A 149 -35.44 -14.64 -6.73
CA PRO A 149 -34.18 -15.27 -7.08
C PRO A 149 -34.10 -15.56 -8.58
N ILE A 150 -32.93 -15.36 -9.16
CA ILE A 150 -32.66 -15.65 -10.58
C ILE A 150 -31.49 -16.61 -10.67
N SER A 151 -31.71 -17.77 -11.28
CA SER A 151 -30.62 -18.64 -11.72
C SER A 151 -30.46 -18.50 -13.22
N LEU A 152 -29.25 -18.16 -13.67
CA LEU A 152 -28.99 -18.25 -15.10
C LEU A 152 -29.02 -19.72 -15.55
N VAL A 153 -29.32 -19.93 -16.83
CA VAL A 153 -29.39 -21.27 -17.42
C VAL A 153 -27.98 -21.83 -17.59
N ASN A 154 -27.77 -23.10 -17.30
CA ASN A 154 -26.48 -23.76 -17.51
C ASN A 154 -26.29 -24.14 -18.99
N TYR A 155 -25.74 -23.22 -19.78
CA TYR A 155 -25.49 -23.43 -21.19
C TYR A 155 -24.19 -22.74 -21.64
N THR A 156 -23.54 -23.21 -22.70
CA THR A 156 -22.32 -22.58 -23.23
C THR A 156 -22.56 -21.12 -23.62
N GLY A 157 -21.73 -20.22 -23.10
CA GLY A 157 -21.88 -18.77 -23.31
C GLY A 157 -22.92 -18.09 -22.43
N SER A 158 -23.46 -18.79 -21.41
CA SER A 158 -24.24 -18.16 -20.35
C SER A 158 -23.34 -17.26 -19.51
N GLY A 159 -23.90 -16.23 -18.90
CA GLY A 159 -23.08 -15.34 -18.10
C GLY A 159 -23.73 -14.04 -17.71
N LEU A 160 -22.92 -13.21 -17.08
CA LEU A 160 -23.28 -11.87 -16.66
C LEU A 160 -22.37 -10.85 -17.37
N ILE A 161 -22.99 -9.85 -17.98
CA ILE A 161 -22.31 -8.72 -18.59
C ILE A 161 -22.59 -7.49 -17.74
N LEU A 162 -21.53 -6.91 -17.19
CA LEU A 162 -21.59 -5.73 -16.32
C LEU A 162 -21.06 -4.51 -17.07
N THR A 163 -21.96 -3.87 -17.83
CA THR A 163 -21.66 -2.70 -18.66
C THR A 163 -21.76 -1.41 -17.84
N ASN A 164 -22.91 -1.17 -17.21
CA ASN A 164 -23.14 0.04 -16.41
C ASN A 164 -24.25 -0.19 -15.37
N GLY A 165 -24.01 0.21 -14.12
CA GLY A 165 -24.96 0.07 -13.02
C GLY A 165 -24.88 -1.24 -12.27
N LYS A 166 -25.56 -1.27 -11.11
CA LYS A 166 -25.44 -2.33 -10.12
C LYS A 166 -26.61 -3.30 -10.17
N ILE A 167 -26.36 -4.56 -9.86
CA ILE A 167 -27.41 -5.54 -9.58
C ILE A 167 -27.51 -5.69 -8.07
N TYR A 168 -28.67 -5.36 -7.49
CA TYR A 168 -28.92 -5.51 -6.06
C TYR A 168 -29.56 -6.86 -5.77
N THR A 169 -28.88 -7.65 -4.95
CA THR A 169 -29.34 -8.97 -4.50
C THR A 169 -29.50 -8.97 -2.98
N SER A 170 -30.19 -9.97 -2.45
CA SER A 170 -30.34 -10.19 -1.01
C SER A 170 -30.20 -11.68 -0.68
N ALA A 171 -30.17 -12.00 0.61
CA ALA A 171 -30.10 -13.39 1.07
C ALA A 171 -31.28 -14.24 0.57
N THR A 172 -32.44 -13.63 0.33
CA THR A 172 -33.64 -14.30 -0.22
C THR A 172 -33.70 -14.26 -1.74
N ASN A 173 -33.29 -13.14 -2.35
CA ASN A 173 -33.37 -12.91 -3.79
C ASN A 173 -31.96 -12.84 -4.37
N MET A 174 -31.40 -14.03 -4.62
CA MET A 174 -30.01 -14.19 -5.04
C MET A 174 -29.89 -14.34 -6.56
N LEU A 175 -28.76 -13.87 -7.10
CA LEU A 175 -28.32 -14.25 -8.43
C LEU A 175 -27.47 -15.51 -8.34
N THR A 176 -27.84 -16.54 -9.09
CA THR A 176 -27.08 -17.80 -9.19
C THR A 176 -26.46 -17.92 -10.57
N LEU A 177 -25.14 -18.02 -10.56
CA LEU A 177 -24.27 -18.23 -11.70
C LEU A 177 -23.97 -19.73 -11.84
N PRO A 178 -24.50 -20.41 -12.87
CA PRO A 178 -24.30 -21.83 -13.07
C PRO A 178 -22.86 -22.14 -13.54
N GLU A 179 -22.56 -23.41 -13.71
CA GLU A 179 -21.21 -23.91 -13.94
C GLU A 179 -20.48 -23.27 -15.13
N LEU A 180 -21.14 -23.19 -16.29
CA LEU A 180 -20.57 -22.64 -17.52
C LEU A 180 -20.65 -21.10 -17.61
N SER A 181 -21.13 -20.43 -16.56
CA SER A 181 -21.31 -18.98 -16.60
C SER A 181 -19.98 -18.23 -16.54
N THR A 182 -19.82 -17.24 -17.42
CA THR A 182 -18.73 -16.26 -17.35
C THR A 182 -19.23 -14.93 -16.79
N ILE A 183 -18.31 -14.08 -16.35
CA ILE A 183 -18.58 -12.68 -16.05
C ILE A 183 -17.67 -11.84 -16.94
N SER A 184 -18.22 -10.84 -17.60
CA SER A 184 -17.45 -9.84 -18.33
C SER A 184 -17.79 -8.43 -17.83
N GLY A 185 -16.81 -7.54 -17.88
CA GLY A 185 -16.90 -6.21 -17.26
C GLY A 185 -16.58 -6.25 -15.77
N GLY A 186 -17.32 -5.49 -14.98
CA GLY A 186 -17.04 -5.30 -13.55
C GLY A 186 -16.16 -4.07 -13.30
N SER A 187 -16.71 -3.09 -12.60
CA SER A 187 -16.00 -1.85 -12.24
C SER A 187 -16.67 -1.19 -11.05
N LYS A 188 -16.11 -0.07 -10.55
CA LYS A 188 -16.79 0.77 -9.53
C LYS A 188 -18.18 1.26 -9.94
N ASN A 189 -18.48 1.29 -11.24
CA ASN A 189 -19.78 1.71 -11.77
C ASN A 189 -20.73 0.54 -12.06
N SER A 190 -20.22 -0.70 -12.12
CA SER A 190 -21.03 -1.86 -12.48
C SER A 190 -20.57 -3.13 -11.78
N PHE A 191 -21.35 -3.60 -10.81
CA PHE A 191 -21.06 -4.76 -9.97
C PHE A 191 -22.33 -5.29 -9.29
N ILE A 192 -22.25 -6.48 -8.70
CA ILE A 192 -23.30 -7.07 -7.88
C ILE A 192 -23.18 -6.56 -6.44
N SER A 193 -24.21 -5.86 -5.96
CA SER A 193 -24.30 -5.32 -4.60
C SER A 193 -25.19 -6.21 -3.74
N GLY A 194 -24.58 -7.22 -3.12
CA GLY A 194 -25.24 -8.21 -2.28
C GLY A 194 -24.66 -9.62 -2.50
N PRO A 195 -25.26 -10.66 -1.93
CA PRO A 195 -24.77 -12.02 -2.09
C PRO A 195 -24.99 -12.55 -3.52
N VAL A 196 -24.03 -13.31 -4.02
CA VAL A 196 -24.09 -14.04 -5.29
C VAL A 196 -23.64 -15.48 -5.07
N THR A 197 -24.26 -16.42 -5.79
CA THR A 197 -23.85 -17.83 -5.78
C THR A 197 -23.20 -18.20 -7.11
N LYS A 198 -22.08 -18.93 -7.05
CA LYS A 198 -21.46 -19.61 -8.19
C LYS A 198 -21.45 -21.11 -7.96
N ILE A 199 -21.89 -21.86 -8.95
CA ILE A 199 -21.78 -23.32 -9.02
C ILE A 199 -20.57 -23.65 -9.89
N PHE A 200 -19.74 -24.59 -9.45
CA PHE A 200 -18.65 -25.16 -10.24
C PHE A 200 -18.91 -26.61 -10.57
N ASN A 201 -18.53 -26.99 -11.79
CA ASN A 201 -18.72 -28.33 -12.33
C ASN A 201 -17.70 -29.33 -11.78
N ALA A 202 -18.07 -30.62 -11.73
CA ALA A 202 -17.07 -31.67 -11.58
C ALA A 202 -16.02 -31.58 -12.70
N ASN A 203 -14.76 -31.76 -12.35
CA ASN A 203 -13.57 -31.66 -13.21
C ASN A 203 -13.25 -30.27 -13.78
N SER A 204 -13.97 -29.21 -13.38
CA SER A 204 -13.61 -27.85 -13.77
C SER A 204 -12.47 -27.32 -12.91
N GLN A 205 -11.50 -26.62 -13.51
CA GLN A 205 -10.48 -25.84 -12.81
C GLN A 205 -10.53 -24.36 -13.20
N ALA A 206 -11.56 -23.94 -13.94
CA ALA A 206 -11.73 -22.55 -14.33
C ALA A 206 -12.01 -21.70 -13.10
N ASP A 207 -11.20 -20.66 -12.92
CA ASP A 207 -11.45 -19.64 -11.92
C ASP A 207 -12.59 -18.72 -12.37
N ILE A 208 -13.14 -17.97 -11.41
CA ILE A 208 -14.07 -16.90 -11.71
C ILE A 208 -13.75 -15.70 -10.82
N ASN A 209 -13.79 -14.51 -11.42
CA ASN A 209 -13.73 -13.26 -10.68
C ASN A 209 -15.16 -12.75 -10.45
N LEU A 210 -15.72 -13.02 -9.27
CA LEU A 210 -17.04 -12.54 -8.89
C LEU A 210 -17.01 -11.03 -8.72
N ALA A 211 -17.63 -10.34 -9.66
CA ALA A 211 -17.69 -8.88 -9.72
C ALA A 211 -18.69 -8.33 -8.68
N ILE A 212 -18.32 -8.40 -7.40
CA ILE A 212 -19.11 -7.93 -6.26
C ILE A 212 -18.57 -6.60 -5.71
N GLY A 213 -19.39 -5.93 -4.91
CA GLY A 213 -19.03 -4.67 -4.26
C GLY A 213 -20.12 -4.15 -3.35
N LYS A 214 -19.88 -2.99 -2.74
CA LYS A 214 -20.83 -2.31 -1.87
C LYS A 214 -20.61 -0.81 -1.97
N ASP A 215 -21.68 -0.03 -1.90
CA ASP A 215 -21.67 1.43 -2.05
C ASP A 215 -20.97 1.86 -3.35
N THR A 216 -19.80 2.49 -3.29
CA THR A 216 -19.00 2.90 -4.45
C THR A 216 -17.77 2.00 -4.67
N LEU A 217 -17.58 0.99 -3.83
CA LEU A 217 -16.39 0.15 -3.82
C LEU A 217 -16.65 -1.16 -4.57
N TYR A 218 -15.87 -1.36 -5.64
CA TYR A 218 -15.74 -2.64 -6.33
C TYR A 218 -14.65 -3.47 -5.66
N ARG A 219 -15.04 -4.64 -5.13
CA ARG A 219 -14.21 -5.53 -4.32
C ARG A 219 -14.49 -6.98 -4.72
N ALA A 220 -14.05 -7.27 -5.94
CA ALA A 220 -14.22 -8.56 -6.56
C ALA A 220 -13.52 -9.67 -5.77
N VAL A 221 -14.07 -10.87 -5.90
CA VAL A 221 -13.53 -12.09 -5.28
C VAL A 221 -13.23 -13.09 -6.37
N THR A 222 -11.97 -13.47 -6.49
CA THR A 222 -11.57 -14.61 -7.31
C THR A 222 -11.77 -15.89 -6.53
N ILE A 223 -12.44 -16.87 -7.13
CA ILE A 223 -12.53 -18.24 -6.62
C ILE A 223 -11.92 -19.17 -7.67
N ALA A 224 -10.79 -19.78 -7.34
CA ALA A 224 -10.08 -20.74 -8.18
C ALA A 224 -10.14 -22.12 -7.52
N PRO A 225 -11.07 -23.00 -7.92
CA PRO A 225 -11.23 -24.30 -7.28
C PRO A 225 -10.03 -25.23 -7.56
N GLU A 226 -9.59 -25.96 -6.54
CA GLU A 226 -8.72 -27.13 -6.71
C GLU A 226 -9.48 -28.21 -7.48
N SER A 227 -8.75 -29.03 -8.26
CA SER A 227 -9.29 -30.13 -9.07
C SER A 227 -10.58 -30.73 -8.50
N ILE A 228 -11.69 -30.44 -9.16
CA ILE A 228 -13.02 -30.69 -8.59
C ILE A 228 -13.43 -32.15 -8.81
N ALA A 229 -13.52 -32.95 -7.75
CA ALA A 229 -14.09 -34.30 -7.86
C ALA A 229 -15.64 -34.29 -7.91
N THR A 230 -16.28 -33.34 -7.22
CA THR A 230 -17.74 -33.18 -7.14
C THR A 230 -18.14 -31.73 -7.27
N ALA A 231 -19.24 -31.46 -7.98
CA ALA A 231 -19.77 -30.11 -8.13
C ALA A 231 -19.87 -29.39 -6.77
N SER A 232 -19.39 -28.14 -6.72
CA SER A 232 -19.29 -27.36 -5.49
C SER A 232 -19.92 -25.99 -5.69
N THR A 233 -20.63 -25.52 -4.68
CA THR A 233 -21.36 -24.25 -4.73
C THR A 233 -20.79 -23.28 -3.71
N PHE A 234 -20.40 -22.10 -4.16
CA PHE A 234 -19.88 -21.03 -3.30
C PHE A 234 -20.80 -19.82 -3.33
N LYS A 235 -20.99 -19.19 -2.17
CA LYS A 235 -21.70 -17.92 -2.01
C LYS A 235 -20.72 -16.88 -1.52
N ALA A 236 -20.66 -15.72 -2.17
CA ALA A 236 -19.80 -14.61 -1.81
C ALA A 236 -20.59 -13.31 -1.62
N GLU A 237 -20.19 -12.49 -0.66
CA GLU A 237 -20.69 -11.13 -0.46
C GLU A 237 -19.57 -10.25 0.11
N TYR A 238 -19.54 -8.99 -0.31
CA TYR A 238 -18.60 -7.99 0.18
C TYR A 238 -19.32 -6.96 1.07
N PHE A 239 -18.64 -6.53 2.13
CA PHE A 239 -19.11 -5.55 3.09
C PHE A 239 -18.10 -4.42 3.25
N ASN A 240 -18.54 -3.18 3.01
CA ASN A 240 -17.79 -1.95 3.21
C ASN A 240 -17.96 -1.43 4.65
N THR A 241 -17.62 -2.27 5.62
CA THR A 241 -17.63 -1.93 7.05
C THR A 241 -16.68 -2.87 7.79
N ALA A 242 -16.33 -2.52 9.03
CA ALA A 242 -15.64 -3.44 9.93
C ALA A 242 -16.44 -4.75 10.10
N SER A 243 -15.72 -5.87 10.15
CA SER A 243 -16.30 -7.14 10.60
C SER A 243 -16.78 -7.01 12.05
N ALA A 244 -17.84 -7.73 12.39
CA ALA A 244 -18.29 -7.85 13.79
C ALA A 244 -17.32 -8.70 14.65
N ASN A 245 -16.41 -9.45 14.03
CA ASN A 245 -15.39 -10.23 14.74
C ASN A 245 -14.29 -9.32 15.28
N ASP A 246 -13.81 -9.61 16.48
CA ASP A 246 -12.80 -8.83 17.18
C ASP A 246 -11.46 -8.85 16.44
N VAL A 247 -11.03 -7.70 15.93
CA VAL A 247 -9.76 -7.53 15.21
C VAL A 247 -8.52 -7.69 16.09
N ALA A 248 -8.67 -7.63 17.43
CA ALA A 248 -7.56 -7.86 18.36
C ALA A 248 -7.26 -9.36 18.57
N LYS A 249 -8.22 -10.24 18.28
CA LYS A 249 -8.02 -11.70 18.34
C LYS A 249 -7.41 -12.19 17.05
N GLN A 250 -6.10 -12.11 16.94
CA GLN A 250 -5.32 -12.53 15.78
C GLN A 250 -4.24 -13.52 16.18
N ASP A 251 -3.84 -14.38 15.24
CA ASP A 251 -2.63 -15.19 15.41
C ASP A 251 -1.37 -14.29 15.49
N GLY A 252 -0.24 -14.87 15.88
CA GLY A 252 1.03 -14.13 15.99
C GLY A 252 1.64 -13.72 14.64
N ASN A 253 1.00 -14.03 13.50
CA ASN A 253 1.53 -13.76 12.17
C ASN A 253 1.06 -12.41 11.61
N PHE A 254 0.21 -11.68 12.33
CA PHE A 254 -0.31 -10.37 11.91
C PHE A 254 0.28 -9.21 12.71
N GLY A 255 0.67 -8.15 12.00
CA GLY A 255 0.92 -6.83 12.58
C GLY A 255 -0.38 -6.06 12.79
N LYS A 256 -1.36 -6.23 11.90
CA LYS A 256 -2.67 -5.57 11.96
C LYS A 256 -3.70 -6.35 11.13
N ILE A 257 -4.93 -6.42 11.62
CA ILE A 257 -6.13 -6.83 10.87
C ILE A 257 -6.89 -5.59 10.40
N SER A 258 -7.39 -5.61 9.17
CA SER A 258 -8.22 -4.54 8.61
C SER A 258 -9.55 -4.43 9.36
N GLY A 259 -9.87 -3.21 9.78
CA GLY A 259 -11.16 -2.84 10.34
C GLY A 259 -12.05 -2.10 9.35
N ASN A 260 -11.72 -2.08 8.05
CA ASN A 260 -12.42 -1.23 7.08
C ASN A 260 -13.45 -2.00 6.26
N GLU A 261 -13.17 -3.27 5.97
CA GLU A 261 -13.97 -4.08 5.05
C GLU A 261 -13.80 -5.57 5.33
N TYR A 262 -14.74 -6.39 4.85
CA TYR A 262 -14.62 -7.84 4.88
C TYR A 262 -15.43 -8.49 3.77
N TRP A 263 -15.13 -9.76 3.50
CA TRP A 263 -15.86 -10.63 2.61
C TRP A 263 -16.41 -11.80 3.38
N ASN A 264 -17.66 -12.17 3.13
CA ASN A 264 -18.19 -13.45 3.56
C ASN A 264 -18.20 -14.39 2.37
N LEU A 265 -17.45 -15.48 2.49
CA LEU A 265 -17.40 -16.55 1.50
C LEU A 265 -17.79 -17.86 2.18
N GLN A 266 -18.79 -18.53 1.63
CA GLN A 266 -19.31 -19.79 2.18
C GLN A 266 -19.35 -20.85 1.09
N ARG A 267 -18.89 -22.06 1.40
CA ARG A 267 -19.18 -23.24 0.59
C ARG A 267 -20.52 -23.81 1.03
N ILE A 268 -21.52 -23.71 0.15
CA ILE A 268 -22.89 -24.14 0.39
C ILE A 268 -23.05 -25.64 0.18
N SER A 269 -22.32 -26.20 -0.79
CA SER A 269 -22.30 -27.64 -1.08
C SER A 269 -20.97 -28.05 -1.70
N GLY A 270 -20.65 -29.35 -1.63
CA GLY A 270 -19.39 -29.92 -2.08
C GLY A 270 -18.27 -29.79 -1.05
N ASN A 271 -17.09 -30.30 -1.39
CA ASN A 271 -15.91 -30.37 -0.51
C ASN A 271 -14.62 -29.90 -1.19
N THR A 272 -14.72 -29.30 -2.37
CA THR A 272 -13.58 -28.75 -3.11
C THR A 272 -12.88 -27.65 -2.30
N ASN A 273 -11.57 -27.75 -2.21
CA ASN A 273 -10.70 -26.65 -1.76
C ASN A 273 -10.63 -25.58 -2.85
N ALA A 274 -10.38 -24.33 -2.49
CA ALA A 274 -10.22 -23.27 -3.50
C ALA A 274 -9.14 -22.28 -3.08
N ALA A 275 -8.43 -21.73 -4.04
CA ALA A 275 -7.61 -20.55 -3.87
C ALA A 275 -8.50 -19.32 -4.02
N ILE A 276 -8.39 -18.38 -3.08
CA ILE A 276 -9.24 -17.20 -3.01
C ILE A 276 -8.40 -15.96 -3.26
N GLY A 277 -8.90 -15.08 -4.12
CA GLY A 277 -8.28 -13.79 -4.42
C GLY A 277 -9.17 -12.62 -4.04
N PHE A 278 -8.58 -11.57 -3.49
CA PHE A 278 -9.24 -10.30 -3.21
C PHE A 278 -8.48 -9.17 -3.90
N ASN A 279 -9.20 -8.20 -4.46
CA ASN A 279 -8.60 -6.92 -4.83
C ASN A 279 -8.76 -5.90 -3.69
N TRP A 280 -7.83 -4.96 -3.61
CA TRP A 280 -7.90 -3.83 -2.69
C TRP A 280 -7.86 -2.49 -3.43
N GLY A 281 -8.26 -1.44 -2.73
CA GLY A 281 -8.18 -0.06 -3.18
C GLY A 281 -7.68 0.87 -2.08
N GLU A 282 -7.69 2.18 -2.31
CA GLU A 282 -7.17 3.17 -1.35
C GLU A 282 -7.84 3.05 0.03
N SER A 283 -9.15 2.81 0.08
CA SER A 283 -9.90 2.63 1.33
C SER A 283 -9.51 1.38 2.12
N SER A 284 -8.83 0.43 1.49
CA SER A 284 -8.31 -0.78 2.14
C SER A 284 -7.08 -0.52 3.01
N GLN A 285 -6.40 0.62 2.82
CA GLN A 285 -5.23 1.04 3.59
C GLN A 285 -4.07 0.02 3.61
N VAL A 286 -3.82 -0.64 2.47
CA VAL A 286 -2.66 -1.53 2.32
C VAL A 286 -1.39 -0.67 2.18
N SER A 287 -0.47 -0.76 3.14
CA SER A 287 0.77 0.05 3.13
C SER A 287 1.94 -0.62 2.42
N SER A 288 1.93 -1.95 2.31
CA SER A 288 2.97 -2.73 1.64
C SER A 288 2.36 -3.96 0.96
N VAL A 289 2.66 -4.12 -0.33
CA VAL A 289 2.20 -5.24 -1.15
C VAL A 289 2.85 -6.55 -0.72
N GLU A 290 4.10 -6.51 -0.29
CA GLU A 290 4.83 -7.70 0.18
C GLU A 290 4.27 -8.23 1.51
N ASN A 291 3.75 -7.31 2.33
CA ASN A 291 3.25 -7.63 3.67
C ASN A 291 1.74 -7.85 3.72
N VAL A 292 0.99 -7.61 2.64
CA VAL A 292 -0.46 -7.86 2.65
C VAL A 292 -0.73 -9.35 2.84
N ARG A 293 -1.69 -9.68 3.70
CA ARG A 293 -2.11 -11.04 4.02
C ARG A 293 -3.63 -11.13 3.94
N ILE A 294 -4.11 -12.33 3.68
CA ILE A 294 -5.54 -12.65 3.78
C ILE A 294 -5.77 -13.24 5.16
N ALA A 295 -6.65 -12.61 5.94
CA ALA A 295 -7.05 -13.08 7.25
C ALA A 295 -8.41 -13.77 7.16
N ARG A 296 -8.53 -14.96 7.74
CA ARG A 296 -9.80 -15.66 7.89
C ARG A 296 -10.14 -15.83 9.36
N TRP A 297 -11.40 -15.61 9.72
CA TRP A 297 -11.90 -15.95 11.05
C TRP A 297 -12.12 -17.47 11.16
N ASP A 298 -11.49 -18.12 12.13
CA ASP A 298 -11.63 -19.56 12.37
C ASP A 298 -12.77 -19.94 13.34
N GLY A 299 -13.44 -18.94 13.91
CA GLY A 299 -14.45 -19.11 14.97
C GLY A 299 -14.00 -18.51 16.31
N SER A 300 -12.70 -18.33 16.51
CA SER A 300 -12.10 -17.81 17.75
C SER A 300 -11.11 -16.67 17.52
N GLN A 301 -10.36 -16.70 16.42
CA GLN A 301 -9.35 -15.70 16.07
C GLN A 301 -9.18 -15.56 14.55
N TRP A 302 -8.54 -14.48 14.12
CA TRP A 302 -8.06 -14.28 12.76
C TRP A 302 -6.77 -15.06 12.53
N ILE A 303 -6.79 -15.94 11.54
CA ILE A 303 -5.62 -16.71 11.12
C ILE A 303 -5.13 -16.26 9.75
N SER A 304 -3.81 -16.25 9.56
CA SER A 304 -3.23 -15.90 8.27
C SER A 304 -3.36 -17.08 7.31
N GLU A 305 -4.10 -16.87 6.23
CA GLU A 305 -4.16 -17.85 5.16
C GLU A 305 -2.85 -17.90 4.38
N LYS A 306 -2.59 -19.06 3.77
CA LYS A 306 -1.37 -19.31 2.99
C LYS A 306 -1.39 -18.42 1.75
N GLN A 307 -0.71 -17.28 1.81
CA GLN A 307 -0.56 -16.41 0.64
C GLN A 307 0.15 -17.14 -0.49
N ASP A 308 -0.33 -16.93 -1.71
CA ASP A 308 0.33 -17.38 -2.94
C ASP A 308 0.99 -16.20 -3.64
N THR A 309 0.18 -15.24 -4.10
CA THR A 309 0.68 -14.09 -4.87
C THR A 309 0.03 -12.80 -4.37
N ALA A 310 0.81 -11.72 -4.27
CA ALA A 310 0.28 -10.36 -4.17
C ALA A 310 0.95 -9.46 -5.22
N ILE A 311 0.14 -8.70 -5.96
CA ILE A 311 0.61 -7.84 -7.05
C ILE A 311 -0.10 -6.49 -6.93
N GLY A 312 0.64 -5.40 -7.10
CA GLY A 312 0.06 -4.07 -7.19
C GLY A 312 0.94 -2.99 -6.57
N THR A 313 0.28 -2.00 -5.99
CA THR A 313 0.85 -0.88 -5.25
C THR A 313 0.15 -0.79 -3.89
N GLY A 314 0.64 0.05 -2.97
CA GLY A 314 -0.05 0.29 -1.70
C GLY A 314 -1.53 0.68 -1.90
N ASN A 315 -1.83 1.47 -2.93
CA ASN A 315 -3.19 1.97 -3.14
C ASN A 315 -4.11 0.98 -3.86
N TYR A 316 -3.59 0.12 -4.75
CA TYR A 316 -4.41 -0.78 -5.56
C TYR A 316 -3.65 -2.06 -5.90
N GLY A 317 -4.32 -3.20 -5.84
CA GLY A 317 -3.74 -4.48 -6.23
C GLY A 317 -4.61 -5.68 -5.91
N THR A 318 -4.03 -6.87 -6.00
CA THR A 318 -4.68 -8.15 -5.72
C THR A 318 -3.79 -9.04 -4.86
N VAL A 319 -4.41 -9.81 -3.96
CA VAL A 319 -3.76 -10.83 -3.12
C VAL A 319 -4.55 -12.13 -3.24
N SER A 320 -3.85 -13.25 -3.34
CA SER A 320 -4.44 -14.58 -3.39
C SER A 320 -3.88 -15.53 -2.33
N THR A 321 -4.68 -16.52 -1.96
CA THR A 321 -4.25 -17.68 -1.18
C THR A 321 -3.82 -18.82 -2.11
N LYS A 322 -3.08 -19.79 -1.58
CA LYS A 322 -3.05 -21.16 -2.09
C LYS A 322 -4.41 -21.84 -1.84
N TYR A 323 -4.58 -23.09 -2.27
CA TYR A 323 -5.81 -23.83 -1.99
C TYR A 323 -6.07 -23.95 -0.48
N ILE A 324 -7.26 -23.54 -0.05
CA ILE A 324 -7.76 -23.63 1.32
C ILE A 324 -9.01 -24.49 1.40
N ALA A 325 -9.20 -25.15 2.54
CA ALA A 325 -10.33 -26.04 2.79
C ALA A 325 -11.49 -25.34 3.51
N ASP A 326 -11.19 -24.30 4.31
CA ASP A 326 -12.14 -23.64 5.18
C ASP A 326 -12.55 -22.26 4.66
N PHE A 327 -13.83 -21.94 4.85
CA PHE A 327 -14.46 -20.73 4.32
C PHE A 327 -15.27 -20.05 5.42
N GLY A 328 -15.36 -18.73 5.38
CA GLY A 328 -16.11 -17.95 6.35
C GLY A 328 -15.95 -16.46 6.10
N THR A 329 -15.69 -15.70 7.15
CA THR A 329 -15.40 -14.28 7.06
C THR A 329 -13.91 -14.08 6.80
N PHE A 330 -13.60 -13.32 5.76
CA PHE A 330 -12.26 -12.94 5.35
C PHE A 330 -12.08 -11.42 5.40
N THR A 331 -10.88 -10.97 5.71
CA THR A 331 -10.47 -9.57 5.55
C THR A 331 -8.99 -9.49 5.16
N LEU A 332 -8.48 -8.29 4.98
CA LEU A 332 -7.05 -8.05 4.76
C LEU A 332 -6.34 -7.91 6.12
N GLY A 333 -5.08 -8.33 6.15
CA GLY A 333 -4.17 -8.05 7.26
C GLY A 333 -2.79 -7.67 6.73
N SER A 334 -1.90 -7.28 7.63
CA SER A 334 -0.49 -7.13 7.35
C SER A 334 0.32 -8.17 8.11
N GLN A 335 1.33 -8.74 7.47
CA GLN A 335 2.28 -9.64 8.13
C GLN A 335 2.90 -8.94 9.35
N TYR A 336 3.04 -9.70 10.45
CA TYR A 336 3.89 -9.32 11.56
C TYR A 336 5.34 -9.39 11.08
N ILE A 337 5.92 -8.23 10.79
CA ILE A 337 7.35 -8.11 10.61
C ILE A 337 7.96 -7.91 11.99
N VAL A 338 8.80 -8.84 12.42
CA VAL A 338 9.76 -8.53 13.48
C VAL A 338 10.64 -7.43 12.88
N PRO A 339 10.61 -6.19 13.39
CA PRO A 339 11.51 -5.17 12.88
C PRO A 339 12.92 -5.73 13.00
N LEU A 340 13.66 -5.77 11.89
CA LEU A 340 15.08 -6.00 12.02
C LEU A 340 15.64 -4.81 12.82
N PRO A 341 16.45 -5.08 13.86
CA PRO A 341 17.03 -4.03 14.68
C PRO A 341 17.74 -2.99 13.81
N VAL A 342 17.83 -1.76 14.32
CA VAL A 342 18.54 -0.66 13.64
C VAL A 342 19.92 -1.14 13.21
N SER A 343 20.20 -1.04 11.91
CA SER A 343 21.50 -1.43 11.38
C SER A 343 22.50 -0.30 11.63
N TRP A 344 23.24 -0.42 12.74
CA TRP A 344 24.29 0.51 13.13
C TRP A 344 25.42 0.49 12.11
N LEU A 345 25.78 1.66 11.57
CA LEU A 345 27.00 1.80 10.76
C LEU A 345 28.22 2.02 11.65
N PHE A 346 28.09 2.90 12.64
CA PHE A 346 29.11 3.14 13.66
C PHE A 346 28.50 3.88 14.86
N PHE A 347 29.17 3.74 16.00
CA PHE A 347 29.03 4.61 17.17
C PHE A 347 30.44 4.90 17.69
N THR A 348 30.75 6.16 17.95
CA THR A 348 32.08 6.60 18.38
C THR A 348 31.97 7.68 19.43
N ALA A 349 32.92 7.69 20.36
CA ALA A 349 33.08 8.76 21.33
C ALA A 349 34.47 9.40 21.18
N LYS A 350 34.57 10.72 21.40
CA LYS A 350 35.85 11.44 21.33
C LYS A 350 35.87 12.61 22.30
N ASN A 351 36.94 12.70 23.10
CA ASN A 351 37.17 13.88 23.93
C ASN A 351 37.60 15.09 23.10
N THR A 352 36.95 16.22 23.34
CA THR A 352 37.36 17.55 22.90
C THR A 352 37.84 18.37 24.10
N LYS A 353 38.17 19.65 23.88
CA LYS A 353 38.66 20.53 24.96
C LYS A 353 37.63 20.71 26.08
N ASN A 354 36.33 20.68 25.75
CA ASN A 354 35.26 21.09 26.66
C ASN A 354 34.15 20.02 26.82
N ALA A 355 34.15 18.94 26.04
CA ALA A 355 33.08 17.94 26.05
C ALA A 355 33.58 16.58 25.54
N THR A 356 32.80 15.52 25.77
CA THR A 356 32.91 14.28 25.01
C THR A 356 31.87 14.29 23.88
N GLU A 357 32.32 14.30 22.63
CA GLU A 357 31.46 14.20 21.45
C GLU A 357 31.15 12.75 21.12
N LEU A 358 29.87 12.45 20.97
CA LEU A 358 29.32 11.16 20.58
C LEU A 358 28.75 11.28 19.17
N ASN A 359 29.16 10.41 18.26
CA ASN A 359 28.69 10.41 16.87
C ASN A 359 28.28 9.01 16.43
N TRP A 360 27.13 8.89 15.78
CA TRP A 360 26.65 7.64 15.21
C TRP A 360 25.93 7.83 13.89
N ALA A 361 25.80 6.72 13.16
CA ALA A 361 24.99 6.67 11.97
C ALA A 361 24.24 5.34 11.86
N THR A 362 23.04 5.42 11.31
CA THR A 362 22.17 4.28 10.99
C THR A 362 22.14 4.08 9.48
N ALA A 363 22.13 2.83 9.01
CA ALA A 363 21.93 2.53 7.60
C ALA A 363 20.45 2.64 7.21
N SER A 364 19.57 2.19 8.12
CA SER A 364 18.11 2.22 8.04
C SER A 364 17.51 2.22 9.43
N GLU A 365 16.30 2.74 9.56
CA GLU A 365 15.50 2.77 10.80
C GLU A 365 14.09 2.28 10.51
N ILE A 366 13.48 1.60 11.47
CA ILE A 366 12.09 1.12 11.39
C ILE A 366 11.42 1.47 12.71
N ASN A 367 10.36 2.28 12.67
CA ASN A 367 9.61 2.71 13.86
C ASN A 367 10.46 3.33 14.98
N ASN A 368 11.61 3.90 14.66
CA ASN A 368 12.55 4.45 15.62
C ASN A 368 12.03 5.77 16.22
N ASP A 369 11.74 5.77 17.51
CA ASP A 369 11.34 6.95 18.28
C ASP A 369 12.57 7.82 18.59
N GLY A 370 13.68 7.19 18.96
CA GLY A 370 14.97 7.87 19.11
C GLY A 370 15.99 7.10 19.92
N PHE A 371 16.99 7.84 20.38
CA PHE A 371 18.18 7.31 21.04
C PHE A 371 18.33 7.94 22.42
N GLU A 372 18.24 7.12 23.46
CA GLU A 372 18.71 7.49 24.79
C GLU A 372 20.24 7.38 24.82
N ILE A 373 20.91 8.48 25.13
CA ILE A 373 22.35 8.53 25.32
C ILE A 373 22.63 8.15 26.76
N GLN A 374 23.41 7.09 26.98
CA GLN A 374 23.72 6.59 28.31
C GLN A 374 25.22 6.66 28.61
N ARG A 375 25.53 7.02 29.85
CA ARG A 375 26.89 7.14 30.39
C ARG A 375 27.05 6.24 31.62
N SER A 376 28.23 5.64 31.76
CA SER A 376 28.63 4.86 32.92
C SER A 376 30.08 5.18 33.33
N LEU A 377 30.37 5.07 34.63
CA LEU A 377 31.71 5.28 35.20
C LEU A 377 32.40 3.97 35.61
N ASP A 378 31.65 2.88 35.65
CA ASP A 378 32.12 1.54 36.00
C ASP A 378 32.01 0.54 34.82
N GLY A 379 31.33 0.93 33.75
CA GLY A 379 31.05 0.08 32.59
C GLY A 379 29.85 -0.86 32.78
N GLU A 380 29.18 -0.81 33.93
CA GLU A 380 28.07 -1.69 34.30
C GLU A 380 26.76 -0.91 34.51
N ASN A 381 26.82 0.14 35.33
CA ASN A 381 25.67 0.97 35.67
C ASN A 381 25.60 2.19 34.75
N PHE A 382 24.64 2.17 33.83
CA PHE A 382 24.43 3.22 32.84
C PHE A 382 23.25 4.13 33.22
N THR A 383 23.50 5.44 33.22
CA THR A 383 22.48 6.48 33.42
C THR A 383 22.22 7.21 32.12
N THR A 384 20.95 7.45 31.78
CA THR A 384 20.57 8.26 30.63
C THR A 384 20.91 9.74 30.88
N ILE A 385 21.68 10.33 29.98
CA ILE A 385 22.17 11.72 30.06
C ILE A 385 21.57 12.63 28.99
N GLY A 386 20.88 12.07 28.00
CA GLY A 386 20.21 12.82 26.93
C GLY A 386 19.36 11.94 26.04
N PHE A 387 18.54 12.56 25.19
CA PHE A 387 17.73 11.88 24.18
C PHE A 387 17.82 12.63 22.84
N VAL A 388 17.95 11.90 21.75
CA VAL A 388 17.98 12.43 20.38
C VAL A 388 16.91 11.72 19.56
N ASN A 389 15.97 12.49 19.02
CA ASN A 389 14.85 11.94 18.23
C ASN A 389 15.35 11.20 16.99
N GLY A 390 14.72 10.07 16.68
CA GLY A 390 14.95 9.29 15.46
C GLY A 390 14.19 9.85 14.25
N ASN A 391 14.32 9.17 13.11
CA ASN A 391 13.60 9.50 11.87
C ASN A 391 12.42 8.54 11.58
N GLY A 392 11.95 7.76 12.56
CA GLY A 392 10.86 6.81 12.39
C GLY A 392 11.26 5.64 11.49
N THR A 393 10.61 5.53 10.34
CA THR A 393 10.89 4.48 9.35
C THR A 393 11.54 5.07 8.11
N THR A 394 12.82 4.77 7.89
CA THR A 394 13.62 5.28 6.78
C THR A 394 14.64 4.24 6.32
N GLN A 395 14.83 4.11 5.02
CA GLN A 395 15.89 3.29 4.43
C GLN A 395 17.13 4.12 4.05
N ARG A 396 17.14 5.41 4.40
CA ARG A 396 18.27 6.31 4.12
C ARG A 396 19.21 6.34 5.31
N LYS A 397 20.49 6.54 5.02
CA LYS A 397 21.50 6.77 6.04
C LYS A 397 21.24 8.09 6.76
N HIS A 398 21.21 8.06 8.09
CA HIS A 398 21.14 9.25 8.94
C HIS A 398 22.35 9.34 9.86
N PHE A 399 22.76 10.58 10.14
CA PHE A 399 23.88 10.90 11.02
C PHE A 399 23.37 11.70 12.21
N TYR A 400 23.91 11.39 13.39
CA TYR A 400 23.50 11.99 14.63
C TYR A 400 24.72 12.32 15.48
N SER A 401 24.56 13.29 16.38
CA SER A 401 25.58 13.66 17.35
C SER A 401 24.98 14.11 18.68
N TYR A 402 25.77 13.94 19.73
CA TYR A 402 25.47 14.43 21.07
C TYR A 402 26.77 14.87 21.76
N ALA A 403 26.74 15.97 22.51
CA ALA A 403 27.89 16.48 23.24
C ALA A 403 27.64 16.39 24.75
N ASP A 404 28.38 15.52 25.44
CA ASP A 404 28.38 15.47 26.90
C ASP A 404 29.35 16.52 27.45
N MET A 405 28.79 17.61 28.02
CA MET A 405 29.54 18.72 28.58
C MET A 405 29.91 18.51 30.07
N GLU A 406 29.48 17.41 30.67
CA GLU A 406 29.69 17.16 32.09
C GLU A 406 31.15 16.80 32.39
N ASN A 407 31.76 17.51 33.35
CA ASN A 407 33.13 17.24 33.75
C ASN A 407 33.23 16.12 34.80
N VAL A 408 32.97 14.88 34.37
CA VAL A 408 32.99 13.72 35.27
C VAL A 408 34.40 13.37 35.74
N GLN A 409 34.57 13.18 37.06
CA GLN A 409 35.82 12.79 37.71
C GLN A 409 36.04 11.26 37.64
N ALA A 410 36.33 10.75 36.45
CA ALA A 410 36.68 9.35 36.22
C ALA A 410 37.80 9.22 35.19
N GLU A 411 38.70 8.26 35.37
CA GLU A 411 39.80 7.99 34.42
C GLU A 411 39.26 7.47 33.09
N VAL A 412 38.26 6.59 33.16
CA VAL A 412 37.55 6.05 31.99
C VAL A 412 36.07 6.35 32.14
N VAL A 413 35.45 6.81 31.05
CA VAL A 413 34.01 7.00 30.95
C VAL A 413 33.50 6.15 29.80
N TYR A 414 32.42 5.41 30.04
CA TYR A 414 31.80 4.52 29.07
C TYR A 414 30.51 5.13 28.55
N TYR A 415 30.28 5.02 27.26
CA TYR A 415 29.07 5.47 26.60
C TYR A 415 28.43 4.34 25.80
N ARG A 416 27.10 4.35 25.76
CA ARG A 416 26.32 3.53 24.82
C ARG A 416 25.06 4.28 24.43
N LEU A 417 24.47 3.89 23.32
CA LEU A 417 23.16 4.34 22.90
C LEU A 417 22.16 3.24 23.21
N LYS A 418 20.96 3.63 23.65
CA LYS A 418 19.79 2.77 23.72
C LYS A 418 18.77 3.31 22.71
N GLN A 419 18.66 2.63 21.58
CA GLN A 419 17.65 2.94 20.57
C GLN A 419 16.30 2.43 21.06
N THR A 420 15.24 3.24 20.92
CA THR A 420 13.88 2.90 21.35
C THR A 420 12.90 3.11 20.19
N ASP A 421 12.00 2.15 19.99
CA ASP A 421 10.93 2.20 19.00
C ASP A 421 9.64 2.80 19.59
N PHE A 422 8.71 3.24 18.73
CA PHE A 422 7.40 3.78 19.16
C PHE A 422 6.53 2.81 19.98
N ASN A 423 6.81 1.51 19.92
CA ASN A 423 6.14 0.46 20.70
C ASN A 423 6.88 0.13 22.02
N GLY A 424 7.99 0.81 22.31
CA GLY A 424 8.82 0.61 23.51
C GLY A 424 9.86 -0.51 23.43
N THR A 425 10.02 -1.20 22.29
CA THR A 425 11.18 -2.11 22.09
C THR A 425 12.47 -1.32 22.02
N PHE A 426 13.58 -1.92 22.49
CA PHE A 426 14.87 -1.23 22.51
C PHE A 426 16.05 -2.16 22.20
N GLU A 427 17.13 -1.55 21.72
CA GLU A 427 18.42 -2.20 21.48
C GLU A 427 19.57 -1.29 21.92
N TYR A 428 20.68 -1.89 22.36
CA TYR A 428 21.89 -1.16 22.71
C TYR A 428 22.93 -1.18 21.59
N SER A 429 23.65 -0.07 21.42
CA SER A 429 24.88 -0.04 20.61
C SER A 429 26.02 -0.83 21.27
N THR A 430 27.15 -0.94 20.58
CA THR A 430 28.43 -1.23 21.22
C THR A 430 28.76 -0.17 22.28
N ILE A 431 29.58 -0.54 23.28
CA ILE A 431 30.04 0.39 24.31
C ILE A 431 31.34 1.04 23.83
N GLU A 432 31.37 2.38 23.86
CA GLU A 432 32.56 3.17 23.57
C GLU A 432 33.18 3.68 24.87
N ALA A 433 34.45 3.34 25.10
CA ALA A 433 35.19 3.73 26.29
C ALA A 433 36.18 4.84 25.99
N ILE A 434 36.14 5.92 26.77
CA ILE A 434 37.03 7.06 26.61
C ILE A 434 37.85 7.26 27.87
N ARG A 435 39.16 7.14 27.73
CA ARG A 435 40.11 7.47 28.79
C ARG A 435 40.40 8.97 28.78
N LYS A 436 40.09 9.65 29.88
CA LYS A 436 40.45 11.06 30.07
C LYS A 436 41.95 11.13 30.36
N LYS A 437 42.67 11.96 29.61
CA LYS A 437 44.06 12.31 29.95
C LYS A 437 44.02 13.32 31.08
N THR A 438 44.10 12.85 32.32
CA THR A 438 44.28 13.74 33.47
C THR A 438 45.73 14.22 33.45
N ASN A 439 45.97 15.50 33.18
CA ASN A 439 47.29 16.08 33.42
C ASN A 439 47.55 15.97 34.93
N ALA A 440 48.48 15.11 35.33
CA ALA A 440 48.73 14.85 36.75
C ALA A 440 49.23 16.10 37.50
N PHE A 441 49.83 17.05 36.79
CA PHE A 441 50.41 18.28 37.33
C PHE A 441 49.66 19.51 36.80
N SER A 442 49.31 20.45 37.68
CA SER A 442 48.83 21.77 37.29
C SER A 442 49.95 22.81 37.29
N ASP A 443 50.94 22.69 38.18
CA ASP A 443 52.14 23.52 38.21
C ASP A 443 53.31 22.79 38.89
N VAL A 444 54.55 23.12 38.50
CA VAL A 444 55.80 22.62 39.10
C VAL A 444 56.83 23.74 39.11
N SER A 445 57.25 24.13 40.31
CA SER A 445 58.32 25.09 40.56
C SER A 445 59.53 24.41 41.20
N ILE A 446 60.73 24.93 40.93
CA ILE A 446 61.97 24.35 41.41
C ILE A 446 63.03 25.43 41.63
N TYR A 447 63.77 25.32 42.74
CA TYR A 447 64.97 26.12 42.99
C TYR A 447 65.98 25.36 43.85
N ALA A 448 67.25 25.71 43.73
CA ALA A 448 68.32 25.19 44.58
C ALA A 448 68.78 26.26 45.57
N ASP A 449 69.05 25.89 46.81
CA ASP A 449 69.63 26.77 47.82
C ASP A 449 71.17 26.86 47.72
N ALA A 450 71.78 27.72 48.54
CA ALA A 450 73.23 27.92 48.56
C ALA A 450 74.02 26.68 49.05
N GLN A 451 73.34 25.75 49.72
CA GLN A 451 73.88 24.51 50.27
C GLN A 451 73.64 23.32 49.33
N LYS A 452 73.11 23.56 48.12
CA LYS A 452 72.75 22.57 47.10
C LYS A 452 71.64 21.60 47.51
N TYR A 453 70.70 22.03 48.35
CA TYR A 453 69.40 21.37 48.47
C TYR A 453 68.46 21.86 47.38
N LEU A 454 67.77 20.93 46.74
CA LEU A 454 66.82 21.18 45.66
C LEU A 454 65.41 21.15 46.24
N HIS A 455 64.74 22.31 46.23
CA HIS A 455 63.35 22.45 46.67
C HIS A 455 62.42 22.36 45.47
N ILE A 456 61.47 21.44 45.54
CA ILE A 456 60.52 21.14 44.48
C ILE A 456 59.13 21.33 45.06
N GLU A 457 58.35 22.22 44.46
CA GLU A 457 56.94 22.43 44.80
C GLU A 457 56.11 22.04 43.58
N MET A 458 55.16 21.13 43.79
CA MET A 458 54.32 20.59 42.72
C MET A 458 52.86 20.54 43.16
N ASN A 459 51.99 21.10 42.33
CA ASN A 459 50.56 20.98 42.53
C ASN A 459 50.03 19.84 41.64
N THR A 460 49.54 18.77 42.29
CA THR A 460 49.08 17.57 41.60
C THR A 460 47.56 17.46 41.67
N ASN A 461 46.92 17.09 40.56
CA ASN A 461 45.47 16.92 40.49
C ASN A 461 44.99 15.57 41.07
N VAL A 462 45.92 14.67 41.40
CA VAL A 462 45.65 13.29 41.85
C VAL A 462 46.63 12.89 42.96
N SER A 463 46.19 12.03 43.87
CA SER A 463 47.07 11.39 44.86
C SER A 463 47.68 10.13 44.27
N ALA A 464 49.00 10.10 44.05
CA ALA A 464 49.70 8.95 43.49
C ALA A 464 51.22 9.01 43.76
N SER A 465 51.94 7.91 43.56
CA SER A 465 53.40 7.91 43.61
C SER A 465 53.99 8.65 42.40
N ALA A 466 54.80 9.67 42.64
CA ALA A 466 55.58 10.39 41.66
C ALA A 466 57.06 9.96 41.75
N GLN A 467 57.65 9.57 40.62
CA GLN A 467 59.10 9.35 40.52
C GLN A 467 59.77 10.66 40.11
N ILE A 468 60.75 11.08 40.90
CA ILE A 468 61.44 12.37 40.77
C ILE A 468 62.92 12.08 40.56
N GLU A 469 63.47 12.56 39.46
CA GLU A 469 64.85 12.28 39.04
C GLU A 469 65.60 13.55 38.71
N ILE A 470 66.88 13.59 39.09
CA ILE A 470 67.83 14.61 38.65
C ILE A 470 68.70 14.00 37.55
N LEU A 471 68.72 14.64 36.39
CA LEU A 471 69.48 14.22 35.22
C LEU A 471 70.55 15.25 34.86
N ASN A 472 71.70 14.76 34.39
CA ASN A 472 72.66 15.62 33.72
C ASN A 472 72.22 15.94 32.27
N MET A 473 72.95 16.82 31.59
CA MET A 473 72.66 17.22 30.21
C MET A 473 72.81 16.08 29.18
N ASN A 474 73.45 14.97 29.55
CA ASN A 474 73.54 13.75 28.73
C ASN A 474 72.37 12.78 28.98
N GLY A 475 71.40 13.17 29.82
CA GLY A 475 70.24 12.35 30.17
C GLY A 475 70.54 11.21 31.15
N GLN A 476 71.71 11.19 31.79
CA GLN A 476 72.03 10.20 32.82
C GLN A 476 71.36 10.60 34.14
N VAL A 477 70.64 9.66 34.76
CA VAL A 477 70.02 9.84 36.09
C VAL A 477 71.13 9.83 37.14
N LEU A 478 71.27 10.94 37.85
CA LEU A 478 72.23 11.11 38.94
C LEU A 478 71.62 10.78 40.30
N GLN A 479 70.32 11.03 40.44
CA GLN A 479 69.57 10.78 41.67
C GLN A 479 68.10 10.52 41.32
N SER A 480 67.46 9.65 42.09
CA SER A 480 66.04 9.32 41.96
C SER A 480 65.40 9.18 43.34
N GLU A 481 64.17 9.65 43.46
CA GLU A 481 63.34 9.53 44.66
C GLU A 481 61.89 9.23 44.28
N ILE A 482 61.15 8.56 45.15
CA ILE A 482 59.71 8.32 44.99
C ILE A 482 58.98 9.07 46.11
N LEU A 483 58.06 9.95 45.73
CA LEU A 483 57.19 10.67 46.64
C LEU A 483 55.75 10.26 46.43
N VAL A 484 55.03 9.89 47.49
CA VAL A 484 53.58 9.74 47.43
C VAL A 484 52.96 11.13 47.57
N THR A 485 52.37 11.65 46.48
CA THR A 485 51.73 12.97 46.48
C THR A 485 50.27 12.86 46.90
N ASN A 486 49.75 13.95 47.46
CA ASN A 486 48.31 14.17 47.65
C ASN A 486 47.79 15.14 46.58
N ALA A 487 46.50 15.06 46.24
CA ALA A 487 45.86 16.11 45.45
C ALA A 487 46.04 17.49 46.12
N GLY A 488 46.48 18.49 45.36
CA GLY A 488 46.89 19.80 45.87
C GLY A 488 48.41 19.98 45.90
N ASN A 489 48.89 20.86 46.78
CA ASN A 489 50.31 21.24 46.84
C ASN A 489 51.17 20.20 47.58
N ASN A 490 52.32 19.86 47.01
CA ASN A 490 53.29 18.91 47.56
C ASN A 490 54.69 19.52 47.48
N VAL A 491 55.48 19.32 48.54
CA VAL A 491 56.84 19.85 48.64
C VAL A 491 57.82 18.71 48.90
N LEU A 492 58.93 18.71 48.15
CA LEU A 492 60.06 17.80 48.35
C LEU A 492 61.37 18.59 48.43
N THR A 493 62.29 18.14 49.28
CA THR A 493 63.67 18.64 49.30
C THR A 493 64.64 17.49 49.07
N MET A 494 65.42 17.56 47.99
CA MET A 494 66.43 16.56 47.65
C MET A 494 67.83 17.10 47.96
N ASN A 495 68.69 16.29 48.59
CA ASN A 495 70.09 16.65 48.77
C ASN A 495 70.87 16.42 47.46
N ALA A 496 71.33 17.50 46.83
CA ALA A 496 72.13 17.46 45.60
C ALA A 496 73.61 17.86 45.81
N GLN A 497 74.12 17.80 47.05
CA GLN A 497 75.48 18.24 47.41
C GLN A 497 76.60 17.47 46.71
N ALA A 498 76.37 16.19 46.40
CA ALA A 498 77.32 15.34 45.67
C ALA A 498 77.48 15.75 44.19
N ASN A 499 76.56 16.58 43.65
CA ASN A 499 76.57 17.01 42.26
C ASN A 499 77.47 18.25 42.06
N LYS A 500 78.22 18.27 40.97
CA LYS A 500 79.08 19.41 40.59
C LYS A 500 78.24 20.62 40.20
N ALA A 501 78.81 21.82 40.26
CA ALA A 501 78.15 23.01 39.72
C ALA A 501 77.88 22.83 38.21
N GLY A 502 76.69 23.21 37.76
CA GLY A 502 76.26 22.97 36.38
C GLY A 502 74.75 23.01 36.18
N ILE A 503 74.34 22.75 34.94
CA ILE A 503 72.93 22.71 34.52
C ILE A 503 72.43 21.27 34.62
N TYR A 504 71.24 21.10 35.20
CA TYR A 504 70.56 19.83 35.38
C TYR A 504 69.10 19.90 34.95
N ILE A 505 68.49 18.73 34.75
CA ILE A 505 67.07 18.58 34.45
C ILE A 505 66.42 17.80 35.60
N LEU A 506 65.38 18.36 36.20
CA LEU A 506 64.44 17.62 37.02
C LEU A 506 63.43 16.94 36.10
N ARG A 507 63.21 15.64 36.28
CA ARG A 507 62.16 14.87 35.61
C ARG A 507 61.23 14.30 36.66
N ILE A 508 59.94 14.61 36.53
CA ILE A 508 58.88 14.08 37.40
C ILE A 508 57.94 13.25 36.54
N SER A 509 57.73 11.99 36.92
CA SER A 509 56.81 11.07 36.26
C SER A 509 55.74 10.60 37.24
N GLN A 510 54.47 10.79 36.89
CA GLN A 510 53.32 10.33 37.69
C GLN A 510 52.17 9.94 36.77
N ASN A 511 51.60 8.73 36.95
CA ASN A 511 50.48 8.21 36.16
C ASN A 511 50.64 8.40 34.64
N GLY A 512 51.86 8.16 34.12
CA GLY A 512 52.19 8.30 32.70
C GLY A 512 52.32 9.75 32.19
N THR A 513 52.12 10.76 33.05
CA THR A 513 52.41 12.16 32.74
C THR A 513 53.86 12.49 33.12
N LEU A 514 54.57 13.17 32.23
CA LEU A 514 55.95 13.60 32.43
C LEU A 514 56.00 15.13 32.54
N GLN A 515 56.69 15.65 33.55
CA GLN A 515 57.08 17.05 33.65
C GLN A 515 58.60 17.16 33.74
N THR A 516 59.16 18.15 33.05
CA THR A 516 60.58 18.47 33.14
C THR A 516 60.80 19.93 33.46
N ARG A 517 61.82 20.21 34.27
CA ARG A 517 62.28 21.57 34.60
C ARG A 517 63.80 21.63 34.59
N LYS A 518 64.36 22.66 33.97
CA LYS A 518 65.80 22.91 33.99
C LYS A 518 66.14 23.74 35.23
N PHE A 519 67.22 23.38 35.92
CA PHE A 519 67.73 24.13 37.07
C PHE A 519 69.27 24.20 37.04
N VAL A 520 69.84 25.09 37.85
CA VAL A 520 71.29 25.30 37.95
C VAL A 520 71.72 25.08 39.40
N LEU A 521 72.78 24.29 39.59
CA LEU A 521 73.50 24.20 40.85
C LEU A 521 74.73 25.10 40.74
N GLN A 522 74.89 26.02 41.69
CA GLN A 522 76.03 26.93 41.77
C GLN A 522 77.20 26.31 42.54
#